data_AF-A0A163IMQ7-F1
#
_entry.id   AF-A0A163IMQ7-F1
#
_cell.length_a   1.000
_cell.length_b   1.000
_cell.length_c   1.000
_cell.angle_alpha   90.00
_cell.angle_beta   90.00
_cell.angle_gamma   90.00
#
_symmetry.space_group_name_H-M   'P 1'
#
loop_
_entity.id
_entity.type
_entity.pdbx_description
1 polymer ?
#
loop_
_entity_poly.entity_id
_entity_poly.type
_entity_poly.pdbx_seq_one_letter_code
_entity_poly.pdbx_strand_id
1 'polypeptide(L)'
;MSNIISVDLLSYAVNPTYINTLVTTNVSNPTKIELLAYDQSFPSVIGEQATARQLHNLDWQAFHEAGVYNKDTNKVYVTSNWAGDLDNPINVTVVDLANNYSLSSTRYSELAEANGGTSYFPPGTEGNGSFPSRMLFCDEGSFNDYSALVSVDPATGASEKILTSFLGRNFSSINDVRQHPETGDLWFTDADYGYFQHFRPVPAIPTQLYRFSPKTGEIAVVADGFMQPNGLEFSPDLKTLYVSDTGAGGFDRNMTRPASLYAFDIVNKRTLTGRRTFAYADSGFPDGVHCDLEGNVWAGCGDGIHVWNPEGTLLGKIWTGVETNNFAFLPGAVMVFSNAQLWIVENVVAKGRELCRDFGAC
;
A
#
# COMPACT_ATOMS: atom_id res chain seq x y z
N MET A 1 12.94 -3.39 23.52
CA MET A 1 12.91 -1.96 23.15
C MET A 1 13.70 -1.83 21.86
N SER A 2 13.07 -1.37 20.77
CA SER A 2 13.85 -0.91 19.61
C SER A 2 14.41 0.46 19.97
N ASN A 3 15.69 0.68 19.72
CA ASN A 3 16.29 1.99 19.93
C ASN A 3 15.94 2.88 18.74
N ILE A 4 15.42 4.07 19.00
CA ILE A 4 15.32 5.10 17.96
C ILE A 4 16.71 5.69 17.78
N ILE A 5 17.24 5.59 16.56
CA ILE A 5 18.59 6.03 16.20
C ILE A 5 18.47 7.37 15.47
N SER A 6 18.99 8.44 16.08
CA SER A 6 19.05 9.74 15.42
C SER A 6 20.06 9.73 14.27
N VAL A 7 19.63 10.22 13.11
CA VAL A 7 20.44 10.41 11.92
C VAL A 7 20.95 11.85 11.91
N ASP A 8 22.27 12.04 11.91
CA ASP A 8 22.87 13.36 11.67
C ASP A 8 22.85 13.65 10.16
N LEU A 9 21.88 14.48 9.73
CA LEU A 9 21.70 14.85 8.33
C LEU A 9 22.93 15.55 7.73
N LEU A 10 23.68 16.33 8.52
CA LEU A 10 24.88 17.00 8.02
C LEU A 10 25.97 15.97 7.75
N SER A 11 26.21 15.07 8.70
CA SER A 11 27.13 13.95 8.51
C SER A 11 26.71 13.09 7.33
N TYR A 12 25.41 12.80 7.17
CA TYR A 12 24.93 12.01 6.05
C TYR A 12 25.13 12.70 4.71
N ALA A 13 24.87 14.00 4.63
CA ALA A 13 25.00 14.78 3.39
C ALA A 13 26.44 14.88 2.89
N VAL A 14 27.44 14.84 3.78
CA VAL A 14 28.86 15.00 3.42
C VAL A 14 29.66 13.71 3.45
N ASN A 15 29.07 12.62 3.97
CA ASN A 15 29.73 11.32 4.07
C ASN A 15 28.82 10.18 3.58
N PRO A 16 29.03 9.67 2.36
CA PRO A 16 28.17 8.63 1.78
C PRO A 16 28.24 7.29 2.54
N THR A 17 29.24 7.07 3.39
CA THR A 17 29.35 5.85 4.20
C THR A 17 28.79 6.02 5.62
N TYR A 18 28.23 7.19 5.97
CA TYR A 18 27.69 7.45 7.31
C TYR A 18 26.60 6.44 7.68
N ILE A 19 25.74 6.05 6.74
CA ILE A 19 24.66 5.08 6.98
C ILE A 19 25.17 3.72 7.50
N ASN A 20 26.36 3.30 7.08
CA ASN A 20 26.99 2.04 7.53
C ASN A 20 27.40 2.08 9.00
N THR A 21 27.44 3.27 9.60
CA THR A 21 27.73 3.45 11.04
C THR A 21 26.47 3.32 11.90
N LEU A 22 25.28 3.46 11.30
CA LEU A 22 24.00 3.41 12.00
C LEU A 22 23.40 2.01 12.02
N VAL A 23 23.51 1.28 10.91
CA VAL A 23 22.90 -0.04 10.74
C VAL A 23 23.90 -1.04 10.15
N THR A 24 23.91 -2.26 10.69
CA THR A 24 24.67 -3.38 10.12
C THR A 24 23.80 -4.10 9.09
N THR A 25 24.11 -3.91 7.81
CA THR A 25 23.35 -4.48 6.70
C THR A 25 23.59 -5.99 6.54
N ASN A 26 22.59 -6.81 6.88
CA ASN A 26 22.46 -8.14 6.30
C ASN A 26 21.15 -8.22 5.51
N VAL A 27 21.15 -7.59 4.33
CA VAL A 27 19.98 -7.54 3.44
C VAL A 27 19.54 -8.92 2.95
N SER A 28 20.41 -9.93 3.02
CA SER A 28 20.05 -11.31 2.64
C SER A 28 19.24 -12.05 3.70
N ASN A 29 19.30 -11.60 4.95
CA ASN A 29 18.54 -12.17 6.05
C ASN A 29 18.35 -11.11 7.15
N PRO A 30 17.48 -10.12 6.93
CA PRO A 30 17.20 -9.12 7.95
C PRO A 30 16.50 -9.82 9.13
N THR A 31 17.04 -9.58 10.33
CA THR A 31 16.59 -10.21 11.58
C THR A 31 16.03 -9.21 12.59
N LYS A 32 16.08 -7.91 12.28
CA LYS A 32 15.59 -6.83 13.13
C LYS A 32 15.13 -5.65 12.31
N ILE A 33 14.27 -4.84 12.92
CA ILE A 33 13.92 -3.50 12.47
C ILE A 33 14.71 -2.50 13.30
N GLU A 34 15.22 -1.46 12.65
CA GLU A 34 15.80 -0.28 13.27
C GLU A 34 14.90 0.93 13.01
N LEU A 35 14.74 1.81 14.00
CA LEU A 35 13.91 3.01 13.86
C LEU A 35 14.83 4.20 13.67
N LEU A 36 14.94 4.71 12.44
CA LEU A 36 15.88 5.80 12.11
C LEU A 36 15.14 7.13 12.12
N ALA A 37 15.53 8.05 13.01
CA ALA A 37 14.97 9.40 13.12
C ALA A 37 15.81 10.39 12.31
N TYR A 38 15.27 10.85 11.19
CA TYR A 38 15.85 11.89 10.33
C TYR A 38 15.45 13.30 10.80
N ASP A 39 14.34 13.40 11.53
CA ASP A 39 13.85 14.61 12.19
C ASP A 39 13.56 14.36 13.67
N GLN A 40 13.73 15.40 14.49
CA GLN A 40 13.51 15.35 15.94
C GLN A 40 12.06 15.03 16.35
N SER A 41 11.09 15.22 15.46
CA SER A 41 9.67 14.91 15.70
C SER A 41 9.31 13.44 15.47
N PHE A 42 10.17 12.66 14.79
CA PHE A 42 9.87 11.25 14.49
C PHE A 42 9.55 10.39 15.73
N PRO A 43 10.21 10.55 16.89
CA PRO A 43 9.83 9.85 18.13
C PRO A 43 8.39 10.11 18.57
N SER A 44 7.81 11.28 18.29
CA SER A 44 6.41 11.59 18.60
C SER A 44 5.43 10.93 17.62
N VAL A 45 5.90 10.59 16.41
CA VAL A 45 5.14 9.87 15.39
C VAL A 45 5.18 8.36 15.64
N ILE A 46 6.39 7.79 15.75
CA ILE A 46 6.57 6.35 15.95
C ILE A 46 6.31 5.89 17.39
N GLY A 47 6.46 6.77 18.37
CA GLY A 47 6.38 6.46 19.79
C GLY A 47 7.74 6.12 20.42
N GLU A 48 8.10 6.81 21.51
CA GLU A 48 9.39 6.60 22.21
C GLU A 48 9.55 5.19 22.78
N GLN A 49 8.44 4.49 23.03
CA GLN A 49 8.42 3.12 23.55
C GLN A 49 8.14 2.09 22.44
N ALA A 50 8.27 2.48 21.18
CA ALA A 50 8.08 1.58 20.06
C ALA A 50 8.97 0.33 20.19
N THR A 51 8.40 -0.82 19.85
CA THR A 51 9.12 -2.10 19.81
C THR A 51 8.83 -2.80 18.51
N ALA A 52 9.86 -3.36 17.87
CA ALA A 52 9.69 -4.11 16.64
C ALA A 52 10.12 -5.58 16.80
N ARG A 53 9.42 -6.49 16.13
CA ARG A 53 9.73 -7.91 16.09
C ARG A 53 9.23 -8.57 14.81
N GLN A 54 9.89 -9.65 14.41
CA GLN A 54 9.43 -10.50 13.31
C GLN A 54 8.25 -11.35 13.79
N LEU A 55 7.20 -11.42 12.98
CA LEU A 55 6.07 -12.34 13.17
C LEU A 55 6.29 -13.63 12.39
N HIS A 56 6.66 -13.52 11.11
CA HIS A 56 6.86 -14.66 10.22
C HIS A 56 8.04 -14.42 9.27
N ASN A 57 8.67 -15.51 8.87
CA ASN A 57 9.69 -15.57 7.82
C ASN A 57 9.50 -16.90 7.08
N LEU A 58 9.01 -16.82 5.85
CA LEU A 58 8.56 -17.98 5.07
C LEU A 58 9.52 -18.26 3.90
N ASP A 59 9.39 -19.43 3.29
CA ASP A 59 10.11 -19.81 2.08
C ASP A 59 9.46 -19.29 0.78
N TRP A 60 8.35 -18.55 0.91
CA TRP A 60 7.61 -17.92 -0.19
C TRP A 60 7.12 -16.51 0.21
N GLN A 61 6.76 -15.70 -0.79
CA GLN A 61 6.45 -14.27 -0.61
C GLN A 61 4.98 -14.02 -0.26
N ALA A 62 4.59 -14.38 0.96
CA ALA A 62 3.21 -14.30 1.44
C ALA A 62 2.67 -12.90 1.73
N PHE A 63 3.58 -11.93 1.89
CA PHE A 63 3.28 -10.57 2.36
C PHE A 63 3.77 -9.55 1.33
N HIS A 64 3.10 -9.53 0.18
CA HIS A 64 3.46 -8.64 -0.91
C HIS A 64 2.71 -7.33 -0.82
N GLU A 65 1.38 -7.37 -0.87
CA GLU A 65 0.54 -6.21 -1.16
C GLU A 65 -0.76 -6.18 -0.34
N ALA A 66 -1.56 -5.13 -0.52
CA ALA A 66 -2.78 -4.86 0.24
C ALA A 66 -2.53 -4.71 1.76
N GLY A 67 -3.19 -5.51 2.61
CA GLY A 67 -3.23 -5.31 4.06
C GLY A 67 -4.56 -4.80 4.57
N VAL A 68 -5.65 -5.42 4.12
CA VAL A 68 -7.01 -4.98 4.45
C VAL A 68 -7.47 -5.63 5.74
N TYR A 69 -7.82 -4.83 6.75
CA TYR A 69 -8.49 -5.33 7.94
C TYR A 69 -9.99 -5.54 7.68
N ASN A 70 -10.54 -6.64 8.18
CA ASN A 70 -11.97 -6.85 8.26
C ASN A 70 -12.40 -7.13 9.70
N LYS A 71 -13.34 -6.31 10.20
CA LYS A 71 -13.80 -6.37 11.59
C LYS A 71 -14.53 -7.65 11.95
N ASP A 72 -15.41 -8.14 11.08
CA ASP A 72 -16.28 -9.27 11.39
C ASP A 72 -15.49 -10.56 11.58
N THR A 73 -14.41 -10.71 10.81
CA THR A 73 -13.45 -11.82 10.95
C THR A 73 -12.35 -11.55 11.97
N ASN A 74 -12.08 -10.27 12.26
CA ASN A 74 -10.95 -9.77 13.03
C ASN A 74 -9.59 -10.21 12.47
N LYS A 75 -9.41 -10.09 11.15
CA LYS A 75 -8.21 -10.53 10.43
C LYS A 75 -7.71 -9.45 9.47
N VAL A 76 -6.44 -9.55 9.11
CA VAL A 76 -5.82 -8.77 8.03
C VAL A 76 -5.60 -9.68 6.83
N TYR A 77 -5.98 -9.20 5.65
CA TYR A 77 -5.87 -9.91 4.38
C TYR A 77 -4.79 -9.25 3.53
N VAL A 78 -3.76 -10.02 3.22
CA VAL A 78 -2.54 -9.60 2.50
C VAL A 78 -2.44 -10.45 1.25
N THR A 79 -2.10 -9.88 0.10
CA THR A 79 -1.88 -10.66 -1.12
C THR A 79 -0.42 -11.10 -1.20
N SER A 80 -0.21 -12.31 -1.69
CA SER A 80 1.14 -12.83 -1.95
C SER A 80 1.69 -12.31 -3.27
N ASN A 81 2.99 -12.41 -3.48
CA ASN A 81 3.56 -12.09 -4.80
C ASN A 81 3.27 -13.22 -5.78
N TRP A 82 3.32 -12.88 -7.07
CA TRP A 82 3.29 -13.82 -8.18
C TRP A 82 4.40 -14.87 -8.06
N ALA A 83 4.02 -16.14 -8.15
CA ALA A 83 4.94 -17.27 -8.02
C ALA A 83 5.54 -17.73 -9.35
N GLY A 84 5.21 -17.08 -10.47
CA GLY A 84 5.69 -17.48 -11.80
C GLY A 84 4.88 -18.60 -12.46
N ASP A 85 3.71 -18.96 -11.94
CA ASP A 85 2.93 -20.12 -12.38
C ASP A 85 1.41 -19.87 -12.26
N LEU A 86 0.69 -19.96 -13.39
CA LEU A 86 -0.77 -19.72 -13.47
C LEU A 86 -1.59 -20.85 -12.84
N ASP A 87 -0.99 -22.03 -12.63
CA ASP A 87 -1.61 -23.10 -11.85
C ASP A 87 -1.42 -22.86 -10.33
N ASN A 88 -0.54 -21.92 -9.97
CA ASN A 88 -0.34 -21.42 -8.62
C ASN A 88 -0.55 -19.89 -8.53
N PRO A 89 -1.78 -19.41 -8.79
CA PRO A 89 -2.10 -17.98 -8.75
C PRO A 89 -1.88 -17.39 -7.36
N ILE A 90 -1.81 -16.06 -7.32
CA ILE A 90 -1.66 -15.28 -6.10
C ILE A 90 -2.69 -15.69 -5.05
N ASN A 91 -2.20 -15.93 -3.84
CA ASN A 91 -3.03 -16.25 -2.69
C ASN A 91 -3.37 -14.99 -1.90
N VAL A 92 -4.52 -15.01 -1.24
CA VAL A 92 -4.81 -14.09 -0.15
C VAL A 92 -4.35 -14.76 1.15
N THR A 93 -3.23 -14.29 1.68
CA THR A 93 -2.71 -14.64 3.01
C THR A 93 -3.57 -13.95 4.08
N VAL A 94 -4.04 -14.73 5.04
CA VAL A 94 -4.91 -14.26 6.12
C VAL A 94 -4.12 -14.29 7.43
N VAL A 95 -3.98 -13.13 8.07
CA VAL A 95 -3.34 -12.97 9.38
C VAL A 95 -4.40 -12.83 10.45
N ASP A 96 -4.51 -13.82 11.33
CA ASP A 96 -5.51 -13.86 12.39
C ASP A 96 -5.04 -13.07 13.62
N LEU A 97 -5.63 -11.90 13.86
CA LEU A 97 -5.23 -11.01 14.95
C LEU A 97 -5.62 -11.56 16.33
N ALA A 98 -6.66 -12.39 16.41
CA ALA A 98 -7.12 -12.99 17.67
C ALA A 98 -6.29 -14.23 18.06
N ASN A 99 -5.67 -14.90 17.08
CA ASN A 99 -4.91 -16.12 17.29
C ASN A 99 -3.40 -15.91 17.12
N ASN A 100 -2.84 -14.92 17.83
CA ASN A 100 -1.41 -14.61 17.86
C ASN A 100 -0.80 -14.50 16.45
N TYR A 101 -1.50 -13.82 15.54
CA TYR A 101 -1.05 -13.59 14.16
C TYR A 101 -0.83 -14.88 13.36
N SER A 102 -1.57 -15.95 13.66
CA SER A 102 -1.49 -17.20 12.89
C SER A 102 -1.89 -16.99 11.43
N LEU A 103 -1.26 -17.73 10.52
CA LEU A 103 -1.51 -17.61 9.09
C LEU A 103 -2.43 -18.70 8.58
N SER A 104 -3.27 -18.33 7.62
CA SER A 104 -3.85 -19.26 6.64
C SER A 104 -3.79 -18.62 5.25
N SER A 105 -4.14 -19.37 4.22
CA SER A 105 -4.26 -18.86 2.86
C SER A 105 -5.62 -19.23 2.29
N THR A 106 -6.17 -18.35 1.47
CA THR A 106 -7.44 -18.56 0.77
C THR A 106 -7.36 -18.01 -0.65
N ARG A 107 -8.31 -18.45 -1.48
CA ARG A 107 -8.56 -17.93 -2.82
C ARG A 107 -10.05 -17.63 -2.95
N TYR A 108 -10.38 -16.66 -3.78
CA TYR A 108 -11.77 -16.28 -4.06
C TYR A 108 -12.03 -16.48 -5.55
N SER A 109 -13.21 -16.98 -5.91
CA SER A 109 -13.50 -17.45 -7.27
C SER A 109 -13.40 -16.37 -8.34
N GLU A 110 -13.69 -15.12 -7.99
CA GLU A 110 -13.62 -13.98 -8.92
C GLU A 110 -12.26 -13.26 -8.94
N LEU A 111 -11.28 -13.72 -8.15
CA LEU A 111 -9.91 -13.20 -8.16
C LEU A 111 -9.00 -14.14 -8.96
N ALA A 112 -8.44 -13.65 -10.05
CA ALA A 112 -7.41 -14.38 -10.79
C ALA A 112 -6.02 -14.17 -10.19
N GLU A 113 -5.56 -12.92 -10.13
CA GLU A 113 -4.24 -12.51 -9.63
C GLU A 113 -4.41 -11.25 -8.77
N ALA A 114 -4.74 -11.43 -7.49
CA ALA A 114 -5.05 -10.32 -6.59
C ALA A 114 -3.78 -9.53 -6.21
N ASN A 115 -3.83 -8.21 -6.23
CA ASN A 115 -2.75 -7.32 -5.81
C ASN A 115 -3.19 -6.41 -4.65
N GLY A 116 -3.35 -5.10 -4.88
CA GLY A 116 -3.75 -4.15 -3.85
C GLY A 116 -5.20 -4.31 -3.41
N GLY A 117 -5.61 -3.55 -2.40
CA GLY A 117 -6.97 -3.63 -1.90
C GLY A 117 -7.28 -2.68 -0.76
N THR A 118 -8.57 -2.49 -0.53
CA THR A 118 -9.10 -1.59 0.51
C THR A 118 -10.37 -2.15 1.13
N SER A 119 -10.77 -1.62 2.28
CA SER A 119 -12.08 -1.92 2.84
C SER A 119 -13.18 -1.22 2.02
N TYR A 120 -14.32 -1.88 1.85
CA TYR A 120 -15.32 -1.45 0.87
C TYR A 120 -16.72 -1.39 1.45
N PHE A 121 -17.37 -0.26 1.18
CA PHE A 121 -18.78 -0.01 1.44
C PHE A 121 -19.53 -0.04 0.11
N PRO A 122 -20.24 -1.14 -0.21
CA PRO A 122 -21.09 -1.20 -1.40
C PRO A 122 -22.12 -0.06 -1.44
N PRO A 123 -22.55 0.39 -2.63
CA PRO A 123 -23.65 1.34 -2.76
C PRO A 123 -24.88 0.91 -1.96
N GLY A 124 -25.36 1.80 -1.11
CA GLY A 124 -26.52 1.53 -0.24
C GLY A 124 -26.17 1.03 1.16
N THR A 125 -24.89 0.87 1.52
CA THR A 125 -24.51 0.67 2.93
C THR A 125 -24.89 1.90 3.77
N GLU A 126 -25.43 1.66 4.97
CA GLU A 126 -25.83 2.74 5.88
C GLU A 126 -24.61 3.51 6.39
N GLY A 127 -24.68 4.85 6.36
CA GLY A 127 -23.52 5.72 6.57
C GLY A 127 -23.11 5.95 8.03
N ASN A 128 -23.90 5.49 9.02
CA ASN A 128 -23.64 5.79 10.42
C ASN A 128 -23.47 4.52 11.25
N GLY A 129 -22.23 4.26 11.66
CA GLY A 129 -21.87 3.18 12.58
C GLY A 129 -21.67 1.81 11.93
N SER A 130 -21.84 1.70 10.61
CA SER A 130 -21.50 0.48 9.87
C SER A 130 -19.99 0.39 9.66
N PHE A 131 -19.45 -0.80 9.88
CA PHE A 131 -18.08 -1.17 9.51
C PHE A 131 -18.09 -1.71 8.08
N PRO A 132 -16.96 -1.65 7.36
CA PRO A 132 -16.90 -2.21 6.02
C PRO A 132 -17.13 -3.72 6.10
N SER A 133 -18.22 -4.19 5.50
CA SER A 133 -18.58 -5.61 5.48
C SER A 133 -17.83 -6.38 4.39
N ARG A 134 -17.26 -5.66 3.42
CA ARG A 134 -16.56 -6.24 2.28
C ARG A 134 -15.18 -5.63 2.12
N MET A 135 -14.34 -6.34 1.40
CA MET A 135 -13.05 -5.87 0.90
C MET A 135 -13.15 -5.70 -0.61
N LEU A 136 -12.43 -4.75 -1.17
CA LEU A 136 -12.29 -4.58 -2.60
C LEU A 136 -10.83 -4.79 -2.97
N PHE A 137 -10.58 -5.79 -3.79
CA PHE A 137 -9.24 -6.06 -4.32
C PHE A 137 -9.10 -5.54 -5.73
N CYS A 138 -7.88 -5.14 -6.06
CA CYS A 138 -7.39 -5.00 -7.41
C CYS A 138 -7.00 -6.39 -7.92
N ASP A 139 -7.71 -6.90 -8.92
CA ASP A 139 -7.33 -8.11 -9.64
C ASP A 139 -6.56 -7.68 -10.89
N GLU A 140 -5.29 -8.07 -10.99
CA GLU A 140 -4.43 -7.78 -12.13
C GLU A 140 -4.85 -8.57 -13.38
N GLY A 141 -5.66 -9.62 -13.19
CA GLY A 141 -6.15 -10.50 -14.23
C GLY A 141 -5.08 -11.48 -14.74
N SER A 142 -5.40 -12.19 -15.81
CA SER A 142 -4.51 -13.20 -16.42
C SER A 142 -4.57 -13.11 -17.95
N PHE A 143 -4.05 -14.11 -18.67
CA PHE A 143 -4.33 -14.25 -20.11
C PHE A 143 -5.80 -14.61 -20.42
N ASN A 144 -6.53 -15.15 -19.45
CA ASN A 144 -7.91 -15.60 -19.61
C ASN A 144 -8.92 -14.70 -18.89
N ASP A 145 -8.44 -13.85 -17.97
CA ASP A 145 -9.27 -13.00 -17.12
C ASP A 145 -8.95 -11.53 -17.32
N TYR A 146 -9.99 -10.68 -17.40
CA TYR A 146 -9.81 -9.23 -17.40
C TYR A 146 -9.31 -8.74 -16.04
N SER A 147 -8.49 -7.67 -16.06
CA SER A 147 -8.17 -6.97 -14.82
C SER A 147 -9.43 -6.27 -14.31
N ALA A 148 -9.63 -6.28 -13.00
CA ALA A 148 -10.90 -5.90 -12.40
C ALA A 148 -10.75 -5.32 -10.97
N LEU A 149 -11.78 -4.60 -10.53
CA LEU A 149 -12.02 -4.39 -9.10
C LEU A 149 -13.01 -5.46 -8.63
N VAL A 150 -12.66 -6.20 -7.58
CA VAL A 150 -13.42 -7.38 -7.12
C VAL A 150 -13.78 -7.24 -5.65
N SER A 151 -15.08 -7.25 -5.37
CA SER A 151 -15.68 -7.10 -4.04
C SER A 151 -15.84 -8.48 -3.39
N VAL A 152 -15.25 -8.67 -2.22
CA VAL A 152 -15.20 -9.94 -1.50
C VAL A 152 -15.80 -9.80 -0.10
N ASP A 153 -16.66 -10.75 0.28
CA ASP A 153 -17.04 -10.97 1.66
C ASP A 153 -16.12 -12.05 2.24
N PRO A 154 -15.20 -11.68 3.16
CA PRO A 154 -14.24 -12.62 3.71
C PRO A 154 -14.84 -13.68 4.62
N ALA A 155 -16.03 -13.46 5.18
CA ALA A 155 -16.68 -14.40 6.10
C ALA A 155 -17.38 -15.54 5.34
N THR A 156 -17.99 -15.21 4.19
CA THR A 156 -18.73 -16.20 3.37
C THR A 156 -17.94 -16.70 2.17
N GLY A 157 -16.94 -15.95 1.71
CA GLY A 157 -16.20 -16.21 0.48
C GLY A 157 -16.92 -15.74 -0.80
N ALA A 158 -18.10 -15.13 -0.68
CA ALA A 158 -18.81 -14.58 -1.83
C ALA A 158 -18.00 -13.45 -2.47
N SER A 159 -17.79 -13.51 -3.79
CA SER A 159 -17.03 -12.51 -4.55
C SER A 159 -17.78 -12.05 -5.81
N GLU A 160 -17.59 -10.80 -6.22
CA GLU A 160 -18.24 -10.19 -7.38
C GLU A 160 -17.32 -9.17 -8.08
N LYS A 161 -17.36 -9.11 -9.41
CA LYS A 161 -16.64 -8.08 -10.20
C LYS A 161 -17.44 -6.77 -10.20
N ILE A 162 -16.82 -5.70 -9.73
CA ILE A 162 -17.40 -4.35 -9.62
C ILE A 162 -17.10 -3.50 -10.87
N LEU A 163 -15.91 -3.67 -11.43
CA LEU A 163 -15.45 -2.95 -12.62
C LEU A 163 -14.47 -3.84 -13.39
N THR A 164 -14.57 -3.90 -14.72
CA THR A 164 -13.71 -4.75 -15.56
C THR A 164 -13.12 -4.05 -16.78
N SER A 165 -13.56 -2.82 -17.08
CA SER A 165 -13.05 -2.08 -18.24
C SER A 165 -13.28 -0.58 -18.12
N PHE A 166 -12.44 0.20 -18.80
CA PHE A 166 -12.68 1.61 -19.07
C PHE A 166 -13.41 1.75 -20.41
N LEU A 167 -14.74 1.90 -20.36
CA LEU A 167 -15.59 2.09 -21.55
C LEU A 167 -15.34 1.02 -22.65
N GLY A 168 -15.17 -0.23 -22.24
CA GLY A 168 -14.92 -1.37 -23.14
C GLY A 168 -13.44 -1.63 -23.44
N ARG A 169 -12.50 -0.84 -22.91
CA ARG A 169 -11.06 -1.13 -22.95
C ARG A 169 -10.65 -1.88 -21.69
N ASN A 170 -9.94 -2.99 -21.86
CA ASN A 170 -9.34 -3.73 -20.75
C ASN A 170 -8.29 -2.85 -20.06
N PHE A 171 -8.29 -2.87 -18.73
CA PHE A 171 -7.18 -2.31 -17.94
C PHE A 171 -5.92 -3.18 -18.14
N SER A 172 -4.75 -2.59 -17.94
CA SER A 172 -3.48 -3.32 -18.01
C SER A 172 -3.40 -4.32 -16.85
N SER A 173 -3.25 -3.79 -15.64
CA SER A 173 -3.18 -4.46 -14.35
C SER A 173 -3.51 -3.40 -13.28
N ILE A 174 -4.78 -3.35 -12.85
CA ILE A 174 -5.17 -2.49 -11.74
C ILE A 174 -4.33 -2.86 -10.52
N ASN A 175 -3.68 -1.88 -9.90
CA ASN A 175 -2.65 -2.13 -8.90
C ASN A 175 -3.15 -1.85 -7.48
N ASP A 176 -3.53 -0.60 -7.15
CA ASP A 176 -4.04 -0.22 -5.82
C ASP A 176 -5.32 0.63 -5.92
N VAL A 177 -6.14 0.61 -4.86
CA VAL A 177 -7.46 1.26 -4.83
C VAL A 177 -7.79 1.85 -3.47
N ARG A 178 -8.45 3.01 -3.46
CA ARG A 178 -9.07 3.62 -2.28
C ARG A 178 -10.50 4.04 -2.56
N GLN A 179 -11.40 3.79 -1.59
CA GLN A 179 -12.73 4.35 -1.61
C GLN A 179 -12.74 5.74 -0.96
N HIS A 180 -13.17 6.76 -1.70
CA HIS A 180 -13.31 8.11 -1.17
C HIS A 180 -14.41 8.12 -0.08
N PRO A 181 -14.09 8.49 1.18
CA PRO A 181 -14.95 8.22 2.33
C PRO A 181 -16.29 8.98 2.30
N GLU A 182 -16.36 10.12 1.62
CA GLU A 182 -17.60 10.92 1.56
C GLU A 182 -18.46 10.65 0.31
N THR A 183 -17.87 10.27 -0.82
CA THR A 183 -18.62 10.08 -2.07
C THR A 183 -18.90 8.61 -2.35
N GLY A 184 -18.10 7.70 -1.79
CA GLY A 184 -18.13 6.27 -2.08
C GLY A 184 -17.48 5.89 -3.42
N ASP A 185 -16.94 6.87 -4.16
CA ASP A 185 -16.25 6.64 -5.43
C ASP A 185 -14.92 5.92 -5.20
N LEU A 186 -14.56 5.03 -6.12
CA LEU A 186 -13.34 4.23 -6.11
C LEU A 186 -12.29 4.94 -6.95
N TRP A 187 -11.14 5.22 -6.34
CA TRP A 187 -9.97 5.81 -7.00
C TRP A 187 -8.91 4.73 -7.06
N PHE A 188 -8.32 4.51 -8.23
CA PHE A 188 -7.38 3.40 -8.43
C PHE A 188 -6.34 3.71 -9.49
N THR A 189 -5.24 2.96 -9.43
CA THR A 189 -4.14 2.99 -10.38
C THR A 189 -4.21 1.81 -11.34
N ASP A 190 -3.89 2.06 -12.61
CA ASP A 190 -3.69 1.02 -13.63
C ASP A 190 -2.24 1.11 -14.11
N ALA A 191 -1.52 -0.01 -14.00
CA ALA A 191 -0.10 -0.12 -14.28
C ALA A 191 0.19 -1.39 -15.10
N ASP A 192 1.44 -1.58 -15.51
CA ASP A 192 1.81 -2.65 -16.43
C ASP A 192 2.48 -3.86 -15.74
N TYR A 193 2.30 -4.04 -14.43
CA TYR A 193 3.04 -5.06 -13.65
C TYR A 193 2.81 -6.49 -14.12
N GLY A 194 1.56 -6.89 -14.34
CA GLY A 194 1.28 -8.23 -14.86
C GLY A 194 1.90 -8.48 -16.24
N TYR A 195 2.13 -7.43 -17.03
CA TYR A 195 2.87 -7.54 -18.30
C TYR A 195 4.38 -7.70 -18.06
N PHE A 196 4.96 -6.95 -17.12
CA PHE A 196 6.35 -7.12 -16.71
C PHE A 196 6.64 -8.48 -16.07
N GLN A 197 5.65 -9.06 -15.39
CA GLN A 197 5.70 -10.38 -14.76
C GLN A 197 5.24 -11.52 -15.68
N HIS A 198 4.91 -11.20 -16.94
CA HIS A 198 4.61 -12.14 -18.01
C HIS A 198 3.34 -13.00 -17.84
N PHE A 199 2.38 -12.58 -17.02
CA PHE A 199 1.07 -13.23 -16.90
C PHE A 199 -0.08 -12.43 -17.53
N ARG A 200 0.22 -11.25 -18.11
CA ARG A 200 -0.71 -10.41 -18.87
C ARG A 200 -0.21 -10.14 -20.29
N PRO A 201 -1.13 -9.88 -21.24
CA PRO A 201 -0.76 -9.42 -22.58
C PRO A 201 -0.16 -8.01 -22.56
N VAL A 202 0.36 -7.58 -23.70
CA VAL A 202 0.83 -6.19 -23.89
C VAL A 202 -0.33 -5.21 -23.59
N PRO A 203 -0.09 -4.16 -22.78
CA PRO A 203 -1.04 -3.09 -22.49
C PRO A 203 -1.73 -2.49 -23.73
N ALA A 204 -3.04 -2.26 -23.63
CA ALA A 204 -3.84 -1.64 -24.69
C ALA A 204 -4.41 -0.24 -24.30
N ILE A 205 -4.06 0.24 -23.11
CA ILE A 205 -4.43 1.53 -22.54
C ILE A 205 -3.21 2.13 -21.81
N PRO A 206 -3.08 3.46 -21.71
CA PRO A 206 -1.97 4.06 -20.94
C PRO A 206 -2.10 3.81 -19.43
N THR A 207 -0.97 3.78 -18.74
CA THR A 207 -0.91 3.76 -17.27
C THR A 207 -1.39 5.09 -16.69
N GLN A 208 -2.46 5.05 -15.88
CA GLN A 208 -3.21 6.24 -15.47
C GLN A 208 -3.93 6.01 -14.14
N LEU A 209 -4.42 7.12 -13.56
CA LEU A 209 -5.33 7.09 -12.42
C LEU A 209 -6.77 7.28 -12.89
N TYR A 210 -7.66 6.49 -12.29
CA TYR A 210 -9.07 6.50 -12.60
C TYR A 210 -9.90 6.76 -11.35
N ARG A 211 -11.07 7.38 -11.55
CA ARG A 211 -12.16 7.43 -10.58
C ARG A 211 -13.37 6.74 -11.17
N PHE A 212 -13.95 5.80 -10.44
CA PHE A 212 -15.19 5.11 -10.78
C PHE A 212 -16.24 5.34 -9.69
N SER A 213 -17.49 5.58 -10.09
CA SER A 213 -18.62 5.73 -9.17
C SER A 213 -19.53 4.52 -9.25
N PRO A 214 -19.46 3.56 -8.30
CA PRO A 214 -20.31 2.37 -8.33
C PRO A 214 -21.82 2.69 -8.27
N LYS A 215 -22.18 3.87 -7.73
CA LYS A 215 -23.57 4.34 -7.66
C LYS A 215 -24.15 4.75 -9.01
N THR A 216 -23.33 5.26 -9.93
CA THR A 216 -23.79 5.87 -11.19
C THR A 216 -23.25 5.19 -12.43
N GLY A 217 -22.19 4.39 -12.30
CA GLY A 217 -21.45 3.82 -13.42
C GLY A 217 -20.48 4.80 -14.08
N GLU A 218 -20.39 6.06 -13.61
CA GLU A 218 -19.48 7.04 -14.19
C GLU A 218 -18.03 6.65 -13.90
N ILE A 219 -17.20 6.59 -14.95
CA ILE A 219 -15.76 6.41 -14.87
C ILE A 219 -15.04 7.53 -15.59
N ALA A 220 -13.95 8.03 -15.01
CA ALA A 220 -13.11 9.06 -15.60
C ALA A 220 -11.64 8.82 -15.29
N VAL A 221 -10.77 9.17 -16.24
CA VAL A 221 -9.35 9.40 -15.97
C VAL A 221 -9.23 10.68 -15.17
N VAL A 222 -8.50 10.65 -14.05
CA VAL A 222 -8.33 11.80 -13.16
C VAL A 222 -6.90 12.33 -13.13
N ALA A 223 -5.91 11.51 -13.51
CA ALA A 223 -4.54 11.96 -13.76
C ALA A 223 -3.80 11.00 -14.71
N ASP A 224 -2.85 11.55 -15.47
CA ASP A 224 -1.99 10.83 -16.41
C ASP A 224 -0.52 11.30 -16.28
N GLY A 225 0.33 10.81 -17.19
CA GLY A 225 1.76 11.17 -17.22
C GLY A 225 2.59 10.52 -16.11
N PHE A 226 2.09 9.42 -15.55
CA PHE A 226 2.87 8.51 -14.72
C PHE A 226 3.64 7.53 -15.60
N MET A 227 4.74 6.99 -15.08
CA MET A 227 5.38 5.86 -15.72
C MET A 227 4.76 4.55 -15.23
N GLN A 228 4.74 4.33 -13.92
CA GLN A 228 4.07 3.19 -13.28
C GLN A 228 3.40 3.66 -11.98
N PRO A 229 2.14 4.16 -12.06
CA PRO A 229 1.40 4.58 -10.88
C PRO A 229 1.09 3.36 -10.00
N ASN A 230 1.30 3.47 -8.70
CA ASN A 230 1.21 2.33 -7.78
C ASN A 230 0.25 2.67 -6.62
N GLY A 231 0.72 2.78 -5.39
CA GLY A 231 -0.08 3.15 -4.22
C GLY A 231 -0.68 4.56 -4.30
N LEU A 232 -1.86 4.72 -3.70
CA LEU A 232 -2.53 6.00 -3.56
C LEU A 232 -3.24 6.15 -2.21
N GLU A 233 -3.27 7.38 -1.69
CA GLU A 233 -3.92 7.68 -0.42
C GLU A 233 -4.42 9.12 -0.34
N PHE A 234 -5.57 9.31 0.31
CA PHE A 234 -6.11 10.62 0.62
C PHE A 234 -5.44 11.21 1.86
N SER A 235 -5.17 12.51 1.85
CA SER A 235 -4.87 13.24 3.09
C SER A 235 -6.03 13.10 4.09
N PRO A 236 -5.77 13.20 5.41
CA PRO A 236 -6.84 13.08 6.41
C PRO A 236 -7.95 14.13 6.24
N ASP A 237 -7.64 15.29 5.67
CA ASP A 237 -8.62 16.35 5.36
C ASP A 237 -9.28 16.22 3.98
N LEU A 238 -8.94 15.16 3.22
CA LEU A 238 -9.46 14.81 1.89
C LEU A 238 -9.24 15.88 0.81
N LYS A 239 -8.28 16.79 1.01
CA LYS A 239 -7.96 17.84 0.03
C LYS A 239 -6.81 17.47 -0.89
N THR A 240 -5.97 16.52 -0.49
CA THR A 240 -4.82 16.08 -1.27
C THR A 240 -4.92 14.59 -1.56
N LEU A 241 -4.61 14.19 -2.79
CA LEU A 241 -4.34 12.80 -3.14
C LEU A 241 -2.83 12.63 -3.33
N TYR A 242 -2.25 11.68 -2.61
CA TYR A 242 -0.88 11.23 -2.81
C TYR A 242 -0.86 9.98 -3.69
N VAL A 243 0.10 9.91 -4.60
CA VAL A 243 0.22 8.83 -5.58
C VAL A 243 1.70 8.52 -5.78
N SER A 244 2.10 7.27 -5.62
CA SER A 244 3.46 6.84 -5.95
C SER A 244 3.62 6.55 -7.44
N ASP A 245 4.82 6.85 -7.95
CA ASP A 245 5.29 6.43 -9.28
C ASP A 245 6.58 5.62 -9.10
N THR A 246 6.49 4.35 -9.46
CA THR A 246 7.57 3.36 -9.34
C THR A 246 8.22 3.08 -10.68
N GLY A 247 8.20 4.03 -11.61
CA GLY A 247 8.82 3.89 -12.94
C GLY A 247 10.29 3.46 -12.94
N ALA A 248 10.99 3.56 -11.81
CA ALA A 248 12.32 2.97 -11.58
C ALA A 248 12.33 1.43 -11.58
N GLY A 249 11.18 0.78 -11.46
CA GLY A 249 10.98 -0.64 -11.71
C GLY A 249 10.68 -0.98 -13.18
N GLY A 250 10.05 -2.14 -13.39
CA GLY A 250 9.71 -2.71 -14.70
C GLY A 250 10.62 -3.89 -15.07
N PHE A 251 10.77 -4.15 -16.39
CA PHE A 251 11.64 -5.24 -16.88
C PHE A 251 13.07 -5.17 -16.37
N ASP A 252 13.60 -3.95 -16.26
CA ASP A 252 14.91 -3.67 -15.70
C ASP A 252 14.77 -2.54 -14.66
N ARG A 253 15.48 -2.66 -13.54
CA ARG A 253 15.58 -1.57 -12.56
C ARG A 253 16.40 -0.42 -13.16
N ASN A 254 15.85 0.79 -13.13
CA ASN A 254 16.51 2.00 -13.58
C ASN A 254 16.18 3.20 -12.67
N MET A 255 17.07 3.50 -11.73
CA MET A 255 16.93 4.59 -10.76
C MET A 255 17.00 6.01 -11.36
N THR A 256 17.15 6.16 -12.69
CA THR A 256 16.97 7.47 -13.35
C THR A 256 15.52 7.75 -13.75
N ARG A 257 14.61 6.80 -13.54
CA ARG A 257 13.16 6.92 -13.76
C ARG A 257 12.45 7.25 -12.43
N PRO A 258 11.13 7.54 -12.43
CA PRO A 258 10.43 7.93 -11.22
C PRO A 258 10.58 6.93 -10.07
N ALA A 259 10.94 7.45 -8.89
CA ALA A 259 10.94 6.78 -7.60
C ALA A 259 10.36 7.77 -6.58
N SER A 260 9.19 8.32 -6.90
CA SER A 260 8.67 9.55 -6.29
C SER A 260 7.22 9.42 -5.91
N LEU A 261 6.86 10.13 -4.84
CA LEU A 261 5.48 10.44 -4.49
C LEU A 261 5.09 11.77 -5.11
N TYR A 262 3.93 11.82 -5.73
CA TYR A 262 3.30 13.03 -6.25
C TYR A 262 2.07 13.37 -5.41
N ALA A 263 1.81 14.67 -5.23
CA ALA A 263 0.61 15.19 -4.61
C ALA A 263 -0.25 15.94 -5.64
N PHE A 264 -1.57 15.86 -5.45
CA PHE A 264 -2.57 16.55 -6.25
C PHE A 264 -3.62 17.18 -5.34
N ASP A 265 -4.10 18.36 -5.70
CA ASP A 265 -5.25 18.95 -5.04
C ASP A 265 -6.54 18.33 -5.59
N ILE A 266 -7.43 17.95 -4.68
CA ILE A 266 -8.73 17.35 -5.01
C ILE A 266 -9.76 18.47 -5.17
N VAL A 267 -10.29 18.60 -6.38
CA VAL A 267 -11.28 19.62 -6.74
C VAL A 267 -12.66 18.98 -6.82
N ASN A 268 -13.61 19.55 -6.06
CA ASN A 268 -15.00 19.10 -6.00
C ASN A 268 -15.17 17.59 -5.71
N LYS A 269 -14.21 16.96 -5.01
CA LYS A 269 -14.18 15.52 -4.69
C LYS A 269 -14.19 14.59 -5.91
N ARG A 270 -13.82 15.09 -7.10
CA ARG A 270 -13.98 14.35 -8.37
C ARG A 270 -12.80 14.43 -9.32
N THR A 271 -12.07 15.54 -9.33
CA THR A 271 -10.99 15.80 -10.29
C THR A 271 -9.73 16.23 -9.56
N LEU A 272 -8.57 16.06 -10.22
CA LEU A 272 -7.28 16.43 -9.66
C LEU A 272 -6.70 17.65 -10.39
N THR A 273 -5.94 18.46 -9.65
CA THR A 273 -5.11 19.54 -10.20
C THR A 273 -3.80 19.68 -9.43
N GLY A 274 -2.91 20.56 -9.87
CA GLY A 274 -1.72 20.92 -9.10
C GLY A 274 -0.72 19.79 -8.85
N ARG A 275 -0.50 18.91 -9.85
CA ARG A 275 0.52 17.85 -9.77
C ARG A 275 1.85 18.45 -9.34
N ARG A 276 2.39 17.95 -8.24
CA ARG A 276 3.68 18.38 -7.70
C ARG A 276 4.42 17.18 -7.13
N THR A 277 5.74 17.16 -7.26
CA THR A 277 6.57 16.21 -6.51
C THR A 277 6.38 16.51 -5.02
N PHE A 278 6.02 15.49 -4.26
CA PHE A 278 5.90 15.55 -2.81
C PHE A 278 7.17 15.05 -2.15
N ALA A 279 7.62 13.84 -2.52
CA ALA A 279 8.83 13.24 -1.99
C ALA A 279 9.54 12.35 -3.02
N TYR A 280 10.81 12.07 -2.80
CA TYR A 280 11.62 11.12 -3.55
C TYR A 280 12.15 10.07 -2.56
N ALA A 281 11.97 8.78 -2.87
CA ALA A 281 12.51 7.71 -2.05
C ALA A 281 14.01 7.60 -2.30
N ASP A 282 14.82 7.76 -1.26
CA ASP A 282 16.29 7.65 -1.34
C ASP A 282 16.77 6.20 -1.52
N SER A 283 15.91 5.21 -1.24
CA SER A 283 16.16 3.78 -1.45
C SER A 283 14.99 3.11 -2.16
N GLY A 284 15.27 2.43 -3.27
CA GLY A 284 14.25 1.80 -4.11
C GLY A 284 13.25 2.82 -4.64
N PHE A 285 11.97 2.53 -4.54
CA PHE A 285 10.88 3.39 -4.96
C PHE A 285 9.72 3.26 -3.95
N PRO A 286 8.86 4.29 -3.82
CA PRO A 286 7.71 4.23 -2.94
C PRO A 286 6.62 3.38 -3.60
N ASP A 287 6.15 2.34 -2.93
CA ASP A 287 5.14 1.40 -3.43
C ASP A 287 3.78 1.75 -2.79
N GLY A 288 3.25 0.92 -1.89
CA GLY A 288 2.02 1.16 -1.13
C GLY A 288 2.12 2.40 -0.22
N VAL A 289 1.10 3.26 -0.30
CA VAL A 289 1.03 4.57 0.39
C VAL A 289 -0.12 4.60 1.39
N HIS A 290 0.14 5.14 2.58
CA HIS A 290 -0.88 5.41 3.60
C HIS A 290 -0.60 6.78 4.26
N CYS A 291 -1.61 7.34 4.92
CA CYS A 291 -1.51 8.59 5.66
C CYS A 291 -1.94 8.36 7.10
N ASP A 292 -1.35 9.10 8.04
CA ASP A 292 -1.87 9.18 9.40
C ASP A 292 -2.79 10.39 9.61
N LEU A 293 -3.45 10.44 10.76
CA LEU A 293 -4.40 11.50 11.12
C LEU A 293 -3.75 12.87 11.35
N GLU A 294 -2.44 12.93 11.56
CA GLU A 294 -1.68 14.19 11.65
C GLU A 294 -1.22 14.69 10.27
N GLY A 295 -1.48 13.91 9.21
CA GLY A 295 -1.19 14.24 7.83
C GLY A 295 0.19 13.80 7.35
N ASN A 296 0.93 13.02 8.14
CA ASN A 296 2.17 12.43 7.64
C ASN A 296 1.84 11.37 6.59
N VAL A 297 2.69 11.28 5.58
CA VAL A 297 2.58 10.33 4.47
C VAL A 297 3.62 9.24 4.68
N TRP A 298 3.18 7.99 4.59
CA TRP A 298 3.98 6.80 4.83
C TRP A 298 4.00 5.99 3.53
N ALA A 299 5.17 5.47 3.13
CA ALA A 299 5.25 4.56 1.99
C ALA A 299 6.23 3.41 2.23
N GLY A 300 5.88 2.23 1.75
CA GLY A 300 6.82 1.12 1.61
C GLY A 300 7.88 1.50 0.56
N CYS A 301 9.15 1.29 0.87
CA CYS A 301 10.30 1.66 0.05
C CYS A 301 11.36 0.54 0.04
N GLY A 302 12.48 0.77 -0.65
CA GLY A 302 13.50 -0.26 -0.88
C GLY A 302 14.25 -0.78 0.36
N ASP A 303 14.19 -0.06 1.49
CA ASP A 303 14.87 -0.42 2.75
C ASP A 303 13.95 -0.41 3.99
N GLY A 304 12.63 -0.33 3.78
CA GLY A 304 11.63 -0.30 4.84
C GLY A 304 10.50 0.70 4.55
N ILE A 305 9.86 1.19 5.60
CA ILE A 305 8.82 2.23 5.48
C ILE A 305 9.45 3.59 5.73
N HIS A 306 9.19 4.55 4.83
CA HIS A 306 9.59 5.94 4.99
C HIS A 306 8.39 6.79 5.41
N VAL A 307 8.64 7.78 6.27
CA VAL A 307 7.60 8.66 6.82
C VAL A 307 7.97 10.10 6.54
N TRP A 308 7.13 10.82 5.81
CA TRP A 308 7.29 12.24 5.51
C TRP A 308 6.19 13.06 6.19
N ASN A 309 6.53 14.28 6.63
CA ASN A 309 5.52 15.23 7.10
C ASN A 309 4.70 15.82 5.92
N PRO A 310 3.63 16.59 6.18
CA PRO A 310 2.80 17.19 5.12
C PRO A 310 3.56 18.10 4.12
N GLU A 311 4.76 18.57 4.47
CA GLU A 311 5.63 19.36 3.59
C GLU A 311 6.57 18.51 2.72
N GLY A 312 6.57 17.17 2.86
CA GLY A 312 7.45 16.25 2.14
C GLY A 312 8.84 16.10 2.76
N THR A 313 9.02 16.54 4.02
CA THR A 313 10.27 16.36 4.77
C THR A 313 10.31 14.97 5.39
N LEU A 314 11.38 14.20 5.15
CA LEU A 314 11.56 12.86 5.71
C LEU A 314 11.75 12.97 7.23
N LEU A 315 10.79 12.45 7.98
CA LEU A 315 10.84 12.38 9.44
C LEU A 315 11.66 11.20 9.91
N GLY A 316 11.44 10.02 9.32
CA GLY A 316 12.12 8.82 9.74
C GLY A 316 11.82 7.60 8.91
N LYS A 317 12.45 6.49 9.27
CA LYS A 317 12.28 5.19 8.64
C LYS A 317 12.03 4.10 9.67
N ILE A 318 11.07 3.21 9.37
CA ILE A 318 11.03 1.87 9.93
C ILE A 318 11.92 1.03 9.03
N TRP A 319 13.20 0.94 9.36
CA TRP A 319 14.22 0.34 8.51
C TRP A 319 14.27 -1.17 8.73
N THR A 320 13.95 -1.93 7.67
CA THR A 320 14.08 -3.40 7.62
C THR A 320 15.36 -3.82 6.87
N GLY A 321 15.92 -2.91 6.07
CA GLY A 321 17.07 -3.16 5.21
C GLY A 321 16.76 -3.93 3.93
N VAL A 322 15.49 -4.24 3.70
CA VAL A 322 14.97 -4.88 2.49
C VAL A 322 13.72 -4.15 2.04
N GLU A 323 13.28 -4.48 0.83
CA GLU A 323 12.07 -3.90 0.26
C GLU A 323 10.85 -4.18 1.14
N THR A 324 10.08 -3.13 1.40
CA THR A 324 8.74 -3.21 1.97
C THR A 324 7.80 -2.68 0.89
N ASN A 325 6.92 -3.52 0.37
CA ASN A 325 6.04 -3.09 -0.72
C ASN A 325 4.78 -2.43 -0.15
N ASN A 326 4.22 -2.98 0.94
CA ASN A 326 3.05 -2.38 1.59
C ASN A 326 3.08 -2.60 3.12
N PHE A 327 2.11 -2.05 3.84
CA PHE A 327 1.99 -2.14 5.30
C PHE A 327 0.56 -1.85 5.73
N ALA A 328 0.22 -2.20 6.97
CA ALA A 328 -1.11 -1.93 7.52
C ALA A 328 -1.02 -1.31 8.91
N PHE A 329 -1.78 -0.24 9.13
CA PHE A 329 -1.99 0.30 10.46
C PHE A 329 -2.92 -0.61 11.27
N LEU A 330 -2.58 -0.82 12.53
CA LEU A 330 -3.40 -1.42 13.57
C LEU A 330 -3.51 -0.43 14.75
N PRO A 331 -4.48 -0.58 15.66
CA PRO A 331 -4.50 0.21 16.88
C PRO A 331 -3.20 0.05 17.68
N GLY A 332 -2.38 1.12 17.72
CA GLY A 332 -1.10 1.14 18.44
C GLY A 332 0.02 0.34 17.76
N ALA A 333 -0.13 -0.06 16.49
CA ALA A 333 0.90 -0.83 15.80
C ALA A 333 0.89 -0.61 14.28
N VAL A 334 1.98 -1.00 13.62
CA VAL A 334 2.08 -1.09 12.16
C VAL A 334 2.61 -2.47 11.80
N MET A 335 1.89 -3.20 10.94
CA MET A 335 2.39 -4.41 10.30
C MET A 335 3.16 -4.06 9.04
N VAL A 336 4.36 -4.63 8.87
CA VAL A 336 5.26 -4.32 7.74
C VAL A 336 5.37 -5.55 6.83
N PHE A 337 5.07 -5.38 5.54
CA PHE A 337 5.08 -6.46 4.56
C PHE A 337 6.34 -6.39 3.69
N SER A 338 7.25 -7.35 3.91
CA SER A 338 8.53 -7.45 3.18
C SER A 338 8.63 -8.79 2.48
N ASN A 339 7.68 -9.04 1.58
CA ASN A 339 7.57 -10.25 0.76
C ASN A 339 7.48 -11.54 1.58
N ALA A 340 8.60 -12.20 1.87
CA ALA A 340 8.62 -13.43 2.66
C ALA A 340 8.46 -13.20 4.17
N GLN A 341 8.60 -11.95 4.62
CA GLN A 341 8.65 -11.60 6.02
C GLN A 341 7.49 -10.69 6.42
N LEU A 342 6.86 -11.03 7.54
CA LEU A 342 5.91 -10.18 8.24
C LEU A 342 6.56 -9.68 9.53
N TRP A 343 6.53 -8.37 9.72
CA TRP A 343 6.98 -7.73 10.96
C TRP A 343 5.84 -6.95 11.60
N ILE A 344 6.03 -6.63 12.88
CA ILE A 344 5.16 -5.69 13.57
C ILE A 344 6.01 -4.70 14.37
N VAL A 345 5.63 -3.43 14.29
CA VAL A 345 6.10 -2.36 15.18
C VAL A 345 4.93 -2.01 16.10
N GLU A 346 5.10 -2.23 17.39
CA GLU A 346 4.10 -2.06 18.45
C GLU A 346 4.41 -0.78 19.25
N ASN A 347 3.40 -0.26 19.96
CA ASN A 347 3.41 1.02 20.68
C ASN A 347 3.58 2.24 19.76
N VAL A 348 3.05 2.14 18.54
CA VAL A 348 3.02 3.24 17.58
C VAL A 348 2.01 4.30 18.00
N VAL A 349 2.42 5.57 18.00
CA VAL A 349 1.56 6.70 18.37
C VAL A 349 0.70 7.15 17.18
N ALA A 350 1.29 7.20 15.99
CA ALA A 350 0.60 7.55 14.76
C ALA A 350 -0.61 6.64 14.52
N LYS A 351 -1.72 7.26 14.10
CA LYS A 351 -2.96 6.57 13.78
C LYS A 351 -3.21 6.70 12.29
N GLY A 352 -3.21 5.59 11.56
CA GLY A 352 -3.59 5.58 10.15
C GLY A 352 -4.97 6.20 9.92
N ARG A 353 -5.16 6.89 8.79
CA ARG A 353 -6.40 7.60 8.43
C ARG A 353 -7.64 6.71 8.57
N GLU A 354 -7.49 5.43 8.24
CA GLU A 354 -8.58 4.47 8.18
C GLU A 354 -8.84 3.75 9.52
N LEU A 355 -7.97 3.88 10.53
CA LEU A 355 -8.10 3.16 11.81
C LEU A 355 -9.42 3.43 12.53
N CYS A 356 -9.84 4.70 12.62
CA CYS A 356 -11.10 5.06 13.24
C CYS A 356 -12.28 4.38 12.54
N ARG A 357 -12.26 4.30 11.20
CA ARG A 357 -13.30 3.67 10.39
C ARG A 357 -13.28 2.15 10.54
N ASP A 358 -12.10 1.55 10.49
CA ASP A 358 -11.94 0.11 10.40
C ASP A 358 -12.05 -0.56 11.78
N PHE A 359 -11.48 0.04 12.82
CA PHE A 359 -11.47 -0.50 14.19
C PHE A 359 -12.46 0.17 15.14
N GLY A 360 -12.94 1.38 14.83
CA GLY A 360 -13.72 2.19 15.78
C GLY A 360 -12.87 2.81 16.89
N ALA A 361 -11.53 2.77 16.73
CA ALA A 361 -10.57 3.28 17.70
C ALA A 361 -9.92 4.56 17.15
N CYS A 362 -10.40 5.69 17.67
CA CYS A 362 -9.66 6.95 17.71
C CYS A 362 -9.12 7.11 19.14
#